data_AF-A0AAW5N1D4-F1
#
_entry.id   AF-A0AAW5N1D4-F1
#
_cell.length_a   1.000
_cell.length_b   1.000
_cell.length_c   1.000
_cell.angle_alpha   90.00
_cell.angle_beta   90.00
_cell.angle_gamma   90.00
#
_symmetry.space_group_name_H-M   'P 1'
#
loop_
_entity.id
_entity.type
_entity.pdbx_description
1 polymer ?
#
loop_
_entity_poly.entity_id
_entity_poly.type
_entity_poly.pdbx_seq_one_letter_code
_entity_poly.pdbx_strand_id
1 'polypeptide(L)' 'MKTSLGIWALGPMVTRFVPGGYQPEWAGETTADRVRRAVDGLGDLIDGYEFHYPGELDERSLEEVREALG' A
#
# COMPACT_ATOMS: atom_id res chain seq x y z
N MET A 1 17.15 -14.49 2.26
CA MET A 1 16.10 -14.07 3.20
C MET A 1 14.90 -13.71 2.35
N LYS A 2 13.67 -14.04 2.76
CA LYS A 2 12.47 -13.55 2.06
C LYS A 2 11.92 -12.34 2.80
N THR A 3 11.58 -11.28 2.09
CA THR A 3 11.07 -10.02 2.64
C THR A 3 9.66 -9.77 2.14
N SER A 4 8.83 -9.17 2.99
CA SER A 4 7.48 -8.74 2.62
C SER A 4 7.20 -7.34 3.14
N LEU A 5 6.26 -6.65 2.51
CA LEU A 5 5.81 -5.32 2.88
C LEU A 5 4.29 -5.29 3.08
N GLY A 6 3.86 -4.94 4.28
CA GLY A 6 2.49 -4.52 4.53
C GLY A 6 2.20 -3.18 3.87
N ILE A 7 1.25 -3.14 2.93
CA ILE A 7 1.03 -1.94 2.10
C ILE A 7 0.58 -0.73 2.93
N TRP A 8 -0.02 -0.95 4.11
CA TRP A 8 -0.40 0.09 5.08
C TRP A 8 0.80 0.92 5.56
N ALA A 9 2.01 0.40 5.49
CA ALA A 9 3.23 1.12 5.87
C ALA A 9 3.52 2.33 4.97
N LEU A 10 2.91 2.39 3.78
CA LEU A 10 3.06 3.48 2.82
C LEU A 10 1.84 4.43 2.78
N GLY A 11 0.91 4.30 3.73
CA GLY A 11 -0.24 5.20 3.83
C GLY A 11 0.08 6.51 4.59
N PRO A 12 -0.95 7.30 4.94
CA PRO A 12 -0.77 8.61 5.59
C PRO A 12 -0.20 8.57 7.02
N MET A 13 -0.11 7.39 7.64
CA MET A 13 0.36 7.20 9.02
C MET A 13 -0.43 8.04 10.05
N VAL A 14 -1.75 7.94 10.00
CA VAL A 14 -2.67 8.61 10.93
C VAL A 14 -2.48 8.10 12.35
N THR A 15 -2.49 9.01 13.31
CA THR A 15 -2.52 8.68 14.74
C THR A 15 -3.56 9.52 15.47
N ARG A 16 -3.91 9.14 16.70
CA ARG A 16 -4.83 9.91 17.56
C ARG A 16 -4.38 11.34 17.86
N PHE A 17 -3.09 11.67 17.69
CA PHE A 17 -2.54 13.00 17.97
C PHE A 17 -2.19 13.79 16.71
N VAL A 18 -2.11 13.12 15.56
CA VAL A 18 -1.90 13.71 14.24
C VAL A 18 -2.97 13.15 13.30
N PRO A 19 -4.20 13.71 13.29
CA PRO A 19 -5.32 13.16 12.55
C PRO A 19 -5.14 13.16 11.03
N GLY A 20 -4.35 14.09 10.49
CA GLY A 20 -3.95 14.10 9.07
C GLY A 20 -2.84 13.11 8.73
N GLY A 21 -2.20 12.52 9.75
CA GLY A 21 -1.06 11.62 9.61
C GLY A 21 0.29 12.33 9.41
N TYR A 22 1.36 11.54 9.47
CA TYR A 22 2.74 12.02 9.28
C TYR A 22 3.14 12.13 7.80
N GLN A 23 2.35 11.55 6.90
CA GLN A 23 2.49 11.71 5.44
C GLN A 23 1.13 12.06 4.82
N PRO A 24 0.57 13.25 5.13
CA PRO A 24 -0.76 13.65 4.67
C PRO A 24 -0.88 13.74 3.14
N GLU A 25 0.23 13.86 2.41
CA GLU A 25 0.28 13.88 0.94
C GLU A 25 -0.23 12.57 0.29
N TRP A 26 -0.18 11.45 1.02
CA TRP A 26 -0.72 10.16 0.55
C TRP A 26 -2.19 9.93 0.95
N ALA A 27 -2.83 10.92 1.57
CA ALA A 27 -4.25 10.85 1.86
C ALA A 27 -5.06 10.80 0.56
N GLY A 28 -5.96 9.81 0.45
CA GLY A 28 -6.80 9.61 -0.73
C GLY A 28 -6.16 8.82 -1.87
N GLU A 29 -4.90 8.41 -1.73
CA GLU A 29 -4.25 7.47 -2.65
C GLU A 29 -5.00 6.13 -2.65
N THR A 30 -5.28 5.59 -3.84
CA THR A 30 -5.90 4.26 -3.98
C THR A 30 -4.93 3.15 -3.56
N THR A 31 -5.42 1.96 -3.20
CA THR A 31 -4.51 0.83 -2.91
C THR A 31 -3.64 0.50 -4.12
N ALA A 32 -4.20 0.50 -5.33
CA ALA A 32 -3.45 0.21 -6.54
C ALA A 32 -2.33 1.24 -6.82
N ASP A 33 -2.61 2.53 -6.62
CA ASP A 33 -1.58 3.58 -6.72
C ASP A 33 -0.45 3.36 -5.70
N ARG A 34 -0.82 3.02 -4.45
CA ARG A 34 0.14 2.72 -3.39
C ARG A 34 1.01 1.51 -3.73
N VAL A 35 0.42 0.47 -4.32
CA VAL A 35 1.14 -0.74 -4.78
C VAL A 35 2.10 -0.39 -5.90
N ARG A 36 1.67 0.38 -6.91
CA ARG A 36 2.58 0.84 -7.98
C ARG A 36 3.79 1.58 -7.41
N ARG A 37 3.55 2.52 -6.49
CA ARG A 37 4.64 3.25 -5.81
C ARG A 37 5.56 2.32 -5.00
N ALA A 38 5.01 1.28 -4.38
CA ALA A 38 5.79 0.29 -3.65
C ALA A 38 6.65 -0.57 -4.59
N VAL A 39 6.08 -1.05 -5.68
CA VAL A 39 6.78 -1.86 -6.70
C VAL A 39 7.87 -1.05 -7.38
N ASP A 40 7.55 0.15 -7.84
CA ASP A 40 8.50 1.04 -8.52
C ASP A 40 9.66 1.46 -7.61
N GLY A 41 9.41 1.59 -6.30
CA GLY A 41 10.40 2.06 -5.33
C GLY A 41 11.21 0.96 -4.63
N LEU A 42 10.57 -0.17 -4.30
CA LEU A 42 11.11 -1.21 -3.42
C LEU A 42 11.07 -2.62 -4.04
N GLY A 43 10.58 -2.79 -5.28
CA GLY A 43 10.37 -4.10 -5.91
C GLY A 43 11.61 -5.00 -5.94
N ASP A 44 12.81 -4.43 -6.12
CA ASP A 44 14.08 -5.17 -6.10
C ASP A 44 14.44 -5.75 -4.71
N LEU A 45 13.79 -5.28 -3.65
CA LEU A 45 14.08 -5.61 -2.25
C LEU A 45 12.97 -6.41 -1.57
N ILE A 46 11.78 -6.53 -2.19
CA ILE A 46 10.57 -7.07 -1.58
C ILE A 46 10.05 -8.25 -2.40
N ASP A 47 9.91 -9.42 -1.77
CA ASP A 47 9.41 -10.63 -2.44
C ASP A 47 7.88 -10.74 -2.42
N GLY A 48 7.18 -9.95 -1.60
CA GLY A 48 5.73 -10.03 -1.49
C GLY A 48 5.10 -8.84 -0.76
N TYR A 49 3.80 -8.65 -1.02
CA TYR A 49 3.02 -7.55 -0.46
C TYR A 49 1.83 -8.10 0.32
N GLU A 50 1.55 -7.49 1.46
CA GLU A 50 0.48 -7.89 2.38
C GLU A 50 -0.61 -6.82 2.43
N PHE A 51 -1.86 -7.27 2.52
CA PHE A 51 -3.05 -6.42 2.43
C PHE A 51 -4.07 -6.78 3.50
N HIS A 52 -4.70 -5.77 4.09
CA HIS A 52 -5.90 -6.00 4.90
C HIS A 52 -7.12 -6.17 3.99
N TYR A 53 -7.83 -7.29 4.16
CA TYR A 53 -9.17 -7.46 3.60
C TYR A 53 -10.23 -7.01 4.62
N PRO A 54 -11.29 -6.28 4.22
CA PRO A 54 -11.55 -5.77 2.87
C PRO A 54 -10.99 -4.35 2.61
N GLY A 55 -10.38 -3.69 3.61
CA GLY A 55 -10.10 -2.25 3.55
C GLY A 55 -9.07 -1.81 2.50
N GLU A 56 -8.05 -2.63 2.26
CA GLU A 56 -7.01 -2.36 1.27
C GLU A 56 -7.24 -3.18 0.01
N LEU A 57 -7.60 -4.46 0.16
CA LEU A 57 -7.92 -5.36 -0.95
C LEU A 57 -9.34 -5.89 -0.80
N ASP A 58 -10.15 -5.78 -1.85
CA ASP A 58 -11.49 -6.37 -1.94
C ASP A 58 -11.77 -6.83 -3.38
N GLU A 59 -12.98 -7.34 -3.64
CA GLU A 59 -13.37 -7.84 -4.95
C GLU A 59 -13.36 -6.76 -6.05
N ARG A 60 -13.42 -5.47 -5.66
CA ARG A 60 -13.46 -4.33 -6.58
C ARG A 60 -12.05 -3.82 -6.89
N SER A 61 -11.14 -3.86 -5.91
CA SER A 61 -9.75 -3.43 -6.09
C SER A 61 -8.81 -4.55 -6.55
N LEU A 62 -9.23 -5.82 -6.49
CA LEU A 62 -8.39 -6.97 -6.79
C LEU A 62 -7.70 -6.88 -8.14
N GLU A 63 -8.43 -6.54 -9.20
CA GLU A 63 -7.86 -6.54 -10.55
C GLU A 63 -6.84 -5.41 -10.73
N GLU A 64 -7.14 -4.21 -10.23
CA GLU A 64 -6.21 -3.07 -10.30
C GLU A 64 -4.95 -3.31 -9.44
N VAL A 65 -5.09 -3.96 -8.29
CA VAL A 65 -3.94 -4.34 -7.45
C VAL A 65 -3.11 -5.42 -8.12
N ARG A 66 -3.73 -6.39 -8.80
CA ARG A 66 -2.99 -7.42 -9.56
C ARG A 66 -2.20 -6.81 -10.71
N GLU A 67 -2.79 -5.87 -11.46
CA GLU A 67 -2.08 -5.14 -12.52
C GLU A 67 -0.90 -4.34 -11.96
N ALA A 68 -1.09 -3.68 -10.81
CA ALA A 68 -0.04 -2.92 -10.14
C ALA A 68 1.15 -3.77 -9.66
N LEU A 69 0.96 -5.07 -9.44
CA LEU A 69 2.01 -5.99 -8.98
C LEU A 69 2.94 -6.47 -10.10
N GLY A 70 2.53 -6.36 -11.37
CA GLY A 70 3.26 -6.89 -12.52
C GLY A 70 2.97 -8.36 -12.80
#